data_AF-A0A9D8KH05-F1
#
_entry.id   AF-A0A9D8KH05-F1
#
_cell.length_a   1.000
_cell.length_b   1.000
_cell.length_c   1.000
_cell.angle_alpha   90.00
_cell.angle_beta   90.00
_cell.angle_gamma   90.00
#
_symmetry.space_group_name_H-M   'P 1'
#
loop_
_entity.id
_entity.type
_entity.pdbx_description
1 polymer ?
#
loop_
_entity_poly.entity_id
_entity_poly.type
_entity_poly.pdbx_seq_one_letter_code
_entity_poly.pdbx_strand_id
1 'polypeptide(L)'
;MPEYEIIPVKHELTGEEKKAIADSIVKKVLKVKELEEEKKEFDKARGEEIKGEQAVIRSLSAQYDQGFVTDKKRCEVRRNFETKNIEYVDTETGEVVKERTMTPEECQMSFTVVRDKESSPVAHIGPGTGER
;
A
#
# COMPACT_ATOMS: atom_id res chain seq x y z
N MET A 1 -39.56 -72.64 6.94
CA MET A 1 -38.70 -71.47 7.24
C MET A 1 -39.60 -70.40 7.81
N PRO A 2 -39.26 -69.74 8.93
CA PRO A 2 -40.09 -68.66 9.45
C PRO A 2 -40.07 -67.46 8.48
N GLU A 3 -41.26 -66.89 8.23
CA GLU A 3 -41.44 -65.64 7.49
C GLU A 3 -41.39 -64.46 8.46
N TYR A 4 -40.72 -63.37 8.07
CA TYR A 4 -40.60 -62.15 8.87
C TYR A 4 -41.11 -60.96 8.07
N GLU A 5 -41.89 -60.10 8.72
CA GLU A 5 -42.33 -58.80 8.18
C GLU A 5 -41.81 -57.66 9.05
N ILE A 6 -41.36 -56.59 8.41
CA ILE A 6 -40.92 -55.37 9.09
C ILE A 6 -42.13 -54.47 9.29
N ILE A 7 -42.51 -54.28 10.55
CA ILE A 7 -43.60 -53.39 10.94
C ILE A 7 -43.06 -52.21 11.77
N PRO A 8 -43.51 -50.97 11.51
CA PRO A 8 -43.11 -49.82 12.31
C PRO A 8 -43.77 -49.87 13.69
N VAL A 9 -42.93 -49.86 14.73
CA VAL A 9 -43.39 -49.90 16.13
C VAL A 9 -43.10 -48.57 16.81
N LYS A 10 -44.11 -48.01 17.47
CA LYS A 10 -43.95 -46.83 18.34
C LYS A 10 -43.51 -47.30 19.73
N HIS A 11 -42.45 -46.70 20.24
CA HIS A 11 -42.02 -46.84 21.62
C HIS A 11 -42.02 -45.45 22.28
N GLU A 12 -42.32 -45.42 23.57
CA GLU A 12 -42.20 -44.19 24.35
C GLU A 12 -40.76 -43.97 24.78
N LEU A 13 -40.27 -42.75 24.58
CA LEU A 13 -38.93 -42.38 25.00
C LEU A 13 -38.86 -42.25 26.52
N THR A 14 -37.85 -42.88 27.10
CA THR A 14 -37.48 -42.71 28.50
C THR A 14 -36.98 -41.29 28.78
N GLY A 15 -36.92 -40.92 30.06
CA GLY A 15 -36.38 -39.61 30.46
C GLY A 15 -34.93 -39.39 30.02
N GLU A 16 -34.12 -40.45 30.06
CA GLU A 16 -32.70 -40.40 29.65
C GLU A 16 -32.56 -40.22 28.13
N GLU A 17 -33.37 -40.92 27.33
CA GLU A 17 -33.38 -40.76 25.87
C GLU A 17 -33.83 -39.36 25.46
N LYS A 18 -34.87 -38.82 26.13
CA LYS A 18 -35.30 -37.43 25.91
C LYS A 18 -34.19 -36.44 26.21
N LYS A 19 -33.43 -36.65 27.29
CA LYS A 19 -32.28 -35.81 27.64
C LYS A 19 -31.15 -35.91 26.61
N ALA A 20 -30.81 -37.12 26.18
CA ALA A 20 -29.80 -37.35 25.15
C ALA A 20 -30.19 -36.69 23.81
N ILE A 21 -31.46 -36.74 23.44
CA ILE A 21 -31.99 -36.03 22.27
C ILE A 21 -31.88 -34.52 22.45
N ALA A 22 -32.26 -33.98 23.61
CA ALA A 22 -32.12 -32.55 23.90
C ALA A 22 -30.65 -32.09 23.79
N ASP A 23 -29.71 -32.84 24.35
CA ASP A 23 -28.28 -32.54 24.26
C ASP A 23 -27.78 -32.60 22.80
N SER A 24 -28.27 -33.56 22.03
CA SER A 24 -27.97 -33.66 20.59
C SER A 24 -28.50 -32.46 19.81
N ILE A 25 -29.73 -32.02 20.10
CA ILE A 25 -30.33 -30.82 19.50
C ILE A 25 -29.46 -29.60 19.81
N VAL A 26 -29.08 -29.38 21.06
CA VAL A 26 -28.23 -28.24 21.46
C VAL A 26 -26.91 -28.26 20.69
N LYS A 27 -26.24 -29.42 20.61
CA LYS A 27 -25.01 -29.58 19.83
C LYS A 27 -25.20 -29.25 18.36
N LYS A 28 -26.30 -29.70 17.74
CA LYS A 28 -26.60 -29.40 16.33
C LYS A 28 -26.90 -27.93 16.11
N VAL A 29 -27.65 -27.28 17.01
CA VAL A 29 -27.93 -25.85 16.93
C VAL A 29 -26.65 -25.03 17.04
N LEU A 30 -25.77 -25.35 17.99
CA LEU A 30 -24.46 -24.69 18.09
C LEU A 30 -23.64 -24.90 16.83
N LYS A 31 -23.62 -26.13 16.29
CA LYS A 31 -22.87 -26.38 15.06
C LYS A 31 -23.41 -25.62 13.85
N VAL A 32 -24.73 -25.45 13.75
CA VAL A 32 -25.33 -24.62 12.70
C VAL A 32 -24.89 -23.17 12.83
N LYS A 33 -24.88 -22.61 14.04
CA LYS A 33 -24.41 -21.23 14.27
C LYS A 33 -22.95 -21.03 13.88
N GLU A 34 -22.08 -21.96 14.26
CA GLU A 34 -20.66 -21.92 13.85
C GLU A 34 -20.53 -21.89 12.32
N LEU A 35 -21.25 -22.77 11.62
CA LEU A 35 -21.21 -22.83 10.15
C LEU A 35 -21.78 -21.57 9.48
N GLU A 36 -22.79 -20.93 10.08
CA GLU A 36 -23.33 -19.66 9.59
C GLU A 36 -22.34 -18.50 9.77
N GLU A 37 -21.58 -18.48 10.86
CA GLU A 37 -20.50 -17.51 11.09
C GLU A 37 -19.35 -17.71 10.11
N GLU A 38 -18.87 -18.96 9.95
CA GLU A 38 -17.84 -19.31 8.96
C GLU A 38 -18.26 -18.91 7.54
N LYS A 39 -19.51 -19.18 7.16
CA LYS A 39 -20.06 -18.76 5.86
C LYS A 39 -20.02 -17.25 5.69
N LYS A 40 -20.43 -16.50 6.72
CA LYS A 40 -20.44 -15.03 6.66
C LYS A 40 -19.04 -14.45 6.48
N GLU A 41 -18.04 -15.02 7.16
CA GLU A 41 -16.65 -14.62 6.99
C GLU A 41 -16.13 -14.93 5.59
N PHE A 42 -16.44 -16.13 5.07
CA PHE A 42 -16.08 -16.52 3.71
C PHE A 42 -16.72 -15.61 2.66
N ASP A 43 -18.01 -15.32 2.78
CA ASP A 43 -18.75 -14.44 1.88
C ASP A 43 -18.17 -13.01 1.91
N LYS A 44 -17.76 -12.54 3.10
CA LYS A 44 -17.07 -11.24 3.23
C LYS A 44 -15.74 -11.23 2.50
N ALA A 45 -14.90 -12.24 2.72
CA ALA A 45 -13.59 -12.33 2.08
C ALA A 45 -13.70 -12.39 0.55
N ARG A 46 -14.63 -13.20 0.02
CA ARG A 46 -14.91 -13.25 -1.43
C ARG A 46 -15.50 -11.96 -1.96
N GLY A 47 -16.34 -11.29 -1.19
CA GLY A 47 -16.85 -9.97 -1.54
C GLY A 47 -15.75 -8.91 -1.65
N GLU A 48 -14.72 -8.97 -0.79
CA GLU A 48 -13.55 -8.08 -0.85
C GLU A 48 -12.67 -8.39 -2.07
N GLU A 49 -12.43 -9.66 -2.37
CA GLU A 49 -11.67 -10.09 -3.55
C GLU A 49 -12.35 -9.63 -4.86
N ILE A 50 -13.67 -9.83 -4.99
CA ILE A 50 -14.44 -9.36 -6.15
C ILE A 50 -14.33 -7.84 -6.30
N LYS A 51 -14.42 -7.08 -5.21
CA LYS A 51 -14.25 -5.62 -5.25
C LYS A 51 -12.84 -5.21 -5.70
N GLY A 52 -11.82 -5.95 -5.26
CA GLY A 52 -10.44 -5.78 -5.70
C GLY A 52 -10.32 -5.93 -7.22
N GLU A 53 -10.80 -7.05 -7.76
CA GLU A 53 -10.79 -7.31 -9.21
C GLU A 53 -11.59 -6.28 -10.01
N GLN A 54 -12.76 -5.86 -9.51
CA GLN A 54 -13.53 -4.79 -10.15
C GLN A 54 -12.79 -3.46 -10.17
N ALA A 55 -12.03 -3.13 -9.13
CA ALA A 55 -11.21 -1.92 -9.10
C ALA A 55 -10.07 -1.99 -10.13
N VAL A 56 -9.42 -3.15 -10.26
CA VAL A 56 -8.40 -3.41 -11.28
C VAL A 56 -8.99 -3.26 -12.68
N ILE A 57 -10.13 -3.90 -12.96
CA ILE A 57 -10.83 -3.78 -14.25
C ILE A 57 -11.11 -2.33 -14.57
N ARG A 58 -11.67 -1.55 -13.64
CA ARG A 58 -11.95 -0.12 -13.87
C ARG A 58 -10.68 0.68 -14.17
N SER A 59 -9.58 0.39 -13.48
CA SER A 59 -8.30 1.05 -13.75
C SER A 59 -7.79 0.72 -15.14
N LEU A 60 -7.84 -0.56 -15.54
CA LEU A 60 -7.41 -1.01 -16.86
C LEU A 60 -8.29 -0.44 -17.97
N SER A 61 -9.62 -0.42 -17.78
CA SER A 61 -10.55 0.23 -18.71
C SER A 61 -10.25 1.71 -18.87
N ALA A 62 -9.99 2.43 -17.77
CA ALA A 62 -9.63 3.84 -17.84
C ALA A 62 -8.31 4.07 -18.59
N GLN A 63 -7.29 3.22 -18.38
CA GLN A 63 -6.03 3.28 -19.13
C GLN A 63 -6.24 2.97 -20.61
N TYR A 64 -7.09 1.99 -20.93
CA TYR A 64 -7.44 1.63 -22.30
C TYR A 64 -8.15 2.79 -23.02
N ASP A 65 -9.16 3.40 -22.38
CA ASP A 65 -9.91 4.52 -22.95
C ASP A 65 -9.05 5.77 -23.14
N GLN A 66 -8.10 6.02 -22.24
CA GLN A 66 -7.18 7.15 -22.32
C GLN A 66 -6.06 6.93 -23.36
N GLY A 67 -5.71 5.67 -23.65
CA GLY A 67 -4.65 5.32 -24.60
C GLY A 67 -3.23 5.58 -24.11
N PHE A 68 -3.04 5.93 -22.84
CA PHE A 68 -1.71 6.12 -22.22
C PHE A 68 -1.72 5.70 -20.75
N VAL A 69 -0.55 5.32 -20.23
CA VAL A 69 -0.33 4.99 -18.82
C VAL A 69 0.60 6.03 -18.22
N THR A 70 0.23 6.61 -17.08
CA THR A 70 1.11 7.52 -16.34
C THR A 70 1.96 6.71 -15.39
N ASP A 71 3.22 6.50 -15.74
CA ASP A 71 4.19 5.82 -14.89
C ASP A 71 5.13 6.81 -14.20
N LYS A 72 5.55 6.49 -12.96
CA LYS A 72 6.51 7.31 -12.21
C LYS A 72 7.90 6.77 -12.47
N LYS A 73 8.56 7.32 -13.49
CA LYS A 73 9.97 7.02 -13.79
C LYS A 73 10.93 7.93 -13.02
N ARG A 74 12.10 7.37 -12.67
CA ARG A 74 13.21 8.13 -12.12
C ARG A 74 13.93 8.82 -13.28
N CYS A 75 13.94 10.14 -13.26
CA CYS A 75 14.65 10.95 -14.26
C CYS A 75 15.81 11.71 -13.62
N GLU A 76 16.92 11.82 -14.33
CA GLU A 76 17.99 12.78 -14.05
C GLU A 76 17.59 14.16 -14.58
N VAL A 77 17.80 15.20 -13.76
CA VAL A 77 17.48 16.59 -14.14
C VAL A 77 18.75 17.24 -14.68
N ARG A 78 18.82 17.45 -16.00
CA ARG A 78 19.95 18.10 -16.66
C ARG A 78 19.60 19.53 -17.01
N ARG A 79 20.45 20.47 -16.60
CA ARG A 79 20.32 21.89 -16.97
C ARG A 79 21.14 22.16 -18.22
N ASN A 80 20.48 22.38 -19.34
CA ASN A 80 21.11 22.75 -20.60
C ASN A 80 21.11 24.28 -20.75
N PHE A 81 22.23 24.91 -20.40
CA PHE A 81 22.35 26.37 -20.40
C PHE A 81 22.46 26.97 -21.81
N GLU A 82 22.82 26.18 -22.82
CA GLU A 82 22.87 26.63 -24.22
C GLU A 82 21.45 26.84 -24.77
N THR A 83 20.56 25.88 -24.50
CA THR A 83 19.16 25.93 -24.93
C THR A 83 18.23 26.59 -23.90
N LYS A 84 18.75 26.89 -22.70
CA LYS A 84 18.00 27.41 -21.54
C LYS A 84 16.84 26.51 -21.11
N ASN A 85 17.00 25.19 -21.28
CA ASN A 85 15.99 24.19 -20.93
C ASN A 85 16.48 23.27 -19.81
N ILE A 86 15.55 22.88 -18.95
CA ILE A 86 15.72 21.77 -18.02
C ILE A 86 15.17 20.52 -18.70
N GLU A 87 16.05 19.56 -18.94
CA GLU A 87 15.77 18.27 -19.54
C GLU A 87 15.60 17.22 -18.43
N TYR A 88 14.53 16.45 -18.51
CA TYR A 88 14.28 15.29 -17.63
C TYR A 88 14.66 14.04 -18.41
N VAL A 89 15.84 13.50 -18.13
CA VAL A 89 16.45 12.37 -18.84
C VAL A 89 16.12 11.07 -18.11
N ASP A 90 15.59 10.08 -18.81
CA ASP A 90 15.40 8.73 -18.26
C ASP A 90 16.77 8.14 -17.89
N THR A 91 16.93 7.69 -16.65
CA THR A 91 18.21 7.13 -16.19
C THR A 91 18.55 5.78 -16.81
N GLU A 92 17.56 5.08 -17.37
CA GLU A 92 17.76 3.74 -17.96
C GLU A 92 18.05 3.82 -19.45
N THR A 93 17.31 4.65 -20.19
CA THR A 93 17.43 4.75 -21.66
C THR A 93 18.30 5.92 -22.11
N GLY A 94 18.53 6.91 -21.23
CA GLY A 94 19.23 8.14 -21.58
C GLY A 94 18.40 9.10 -22.45
N GLU A 95 17.12 8.82 -22.66
CA GLU A 95 16.24 9.64 -23.50
C GLU A 95 15.63 10.81 -22.72
N VAL A 96 15.47 11.96 -23.38
CA VAL A 96 14.77 13.12 -22.80
C VAL A 96 13.27 12.84 -22.83
N VAL A 97 12.68 12.61 -21.65
CA VAL A 97 11.25 12.29 -21.49
C VAL A 97 10.39 13.55 -21.47
N LYS A 98 10.98 14.67 -21.03
CA LYS A 98 10.31 15.97 -20.92
C LYS A 98 11.33 17.09 -20.91
N GLU A 99 10.96 18.23 -21.47
CA GLU A 99 11.71 19.48 -21.34
C GLU A 99 10.81 20.61 -20.81
N ARG A 100 11.43 21.56 -20.10
CA ARG A 100 10.80 22.85 -19.79
C ARG A 100 11.83 23.97 -19.85
N THR A 101 11.40 25.16 -20.23
CA THR A 101 12.26 26.35 -20.17
C THR A 101 12.63 26.68 -18.72
N MET A 102 13.89 27.04 -18.50
CA MET A 102 14.39 27.53 -17.22
C MET A 102 13.73 28.86 -16.86
N THR A 103 13.46 29.06 -15.56
CA THR A 103 13.11 30.40 -15.08
C THR A 103 14.37 31.28 -14.97
N PRO A 104 14.24 32.61 -14.90
CA PRO A 104 15.37 33.53 -14.75
C PRO A 104 16.26 33.23 -13.53
N GLU A 105 15.67 32.75 -12.43
CA GLU A 105 16.38 32.38 -11.21
C GLU A 105 17.20 31.09 -11.40
N GLU A 106 16.69 30.14 -12.19
CA GLU A 106 17.38 28.88 -12.51
C GLU A 106 18.56 29.09 -13.47
N CYS A 107 18.53 30.18 -14.23
CA CYS A 107 19.63 30.62 -15.08
C CYS A 107 20.78 31.28 -14.31
N GLN A 108 20.58 31.63 -13.02
CA GLN A 108 21.63 32.23 -12.22
C GLN A 108 22.60 31.16 -11.71
N MET A 109 23.86 31.26 -12.14
CA MET A 109 24.94 30.49 -11.51
C MET A 109 25.20 31.06 -10.11
N SER A 110 25.04 30.25 -9.07
CA SER A 110 25.56 30.60 -7.76
C SER A 110 27.08 30.53 -7.81
N PHE A 111 27.74 31.68 -7.88
CA PHE A 111 29.17 31.75 -7.64
C PHE A 111 29.41 31.32 -6.19
N THR A 112 29.99 30.13 -5.99
CA THR A 112 30.56 29.75 -4.71
C THR A 112 31.81 30.59 -4.54
N VAL A 113 31.67 31.74 -3.87
CA VAL A 113 32.81 32.57 -3.49
C VAL A 113 33.61 31.77 -2.46
N VAL A 114 34.62 31.05 -2.93
CA VAL A 114 35.64 30.46 -2.06
C VAL A 114 36.38 31.65 -1.44
N ARG A 115 36.10 31.95 -0.17
CA ARG A 115 36.88 32.95 0.56
C ARG A 115 38.24 32.33 0.87
N ASP A 116 39.24 32.68 0.09
CA ASP A 116 40.64 32.41 0.40
C ASP A 116 40.97 33.01 1.77
N LYS A 117 41.17 32.14 2.76
CA LYS A 117 41.74 32.51 4.06
C LYS A 117 43.25 32.55 3.93
N GLU A 118 43.82 33.63 3.39
CA GLU A 118 45.23 33.92 3.58
C GLU A 118 45.44 35.42 3.73
N SER A 119 45.65 35.86 4.98
CA SER A 119 46.93 36.43 5.40
C SER A 119 46.75 37.14 6.75
N SER A 120 47.25 36.51 7.81
CA SER A 120 47.48 37.17 9.10
C SER A 120 48.61 38.19 8.95
N PRO A 121 48.58 39.28 9.74
CA PRO A 121 49.81 39.71 10.38
C PRO A 121 49.65 39.87 11.90
N VAL A 122 50.48 39.08 12.55
CA VAL A 122 51.18 39.19 13.84
C VAL A 122 50.96 40.47 14.69
N ALA A 123 50.42 40.22 15.88
CA ALA A 123 50.71 40.75 17.23
C ALA A 123 51.21 42.20 17.44
N HIS A 124 50.49 42.92 18.31
CA HIS A 124 51.13 43.80 19.30
C HIS A 124 50.47 43.67 20.68
N ILE A 125 51.35 43.55 21.68
CA ILE A 125 51.11 43.21 23.08
C ILE A 125 50.93 44.51 23.88
N GLY A 126 50.02 44.53 24.86
CA GLY A 126 49.93 45.58 25.87
C GLY A 126 48.98 45.19 27.01
N PRO A 127 49.47 45.02 28.26
CA PRO A 127 48.70 44.45 29.37
C PRO A 127 48.02 45.53 30.24
N GLY A 128 47.02 45.13 31.03
CA GLY A 128 46.53 45.92 32.15
C GLY A 128 45.06 45.64 32.48
N THR A 129 44.80 44.67 33.37
CA THR A 129 44.23 44.88 34.73
C THR A 129 42.77 45.35 34.72
N GLY A 130 41.80 44.50 35.11
CA GLY A 130 41.38 44.33 36.52
C GLY A 130 40.43 45.47 36.90
N GLU A 131 39.24 45.34 37.46
CA GLU A 131 38.62 44.37 38.34
C GLU A 131 37.10 44.66 38.37
N ARG A 132 36.33 43.61 38.72
CA ARG A 132 35.05 43.58 39.48
C ARG A 132 33.81 44.28 38.93
#